data_AF-A0A2E5UQV0-F1
#
_entry.id   AF-A0A2E5UQV0-F1
#
_cell.length_a   1.000
_cell.length_b   1.000
_cell.length_c   1.000
_cell.angle_alpha   90.00
_cell.angle_beta   90.00
_cell.angle_gamma   90.00
#
_symmetry.space_group_name_H-M   'P 1'
#
loop_
_entity.id
_entity.type
_entity.pdbx_description
1 polymer ?
#
loop_
_entity_poly.entity_id
_entity_poly.type
_entity_poly.pdbx_seq_one_letter_code
_entity_poly.pdbx_strand_id
1 'polypeptide(L)'
;MNLRQKFLWNLTLFFSVIILLSATYYQYDRNTKVQKAYNKFINEEVGTDKELQNMISELEQNLNERQNTKFKYKENPLDLTKVIMLDGIASSQSGQKGIDCRAAWSNGDGTYSAMCFYKSNRYAVTVGDSIGGGVVTTITDSKVFIFKDDKELIFNFGLDKYDDN
;
A
#
# COMPACT_ATOMS: atom_id res chain seq x y z
N MET A 1 66.42 64.88 18.26
CA MET A 1 66.56 63.41 18.04
C MET A 1 67.65 63.17 17.02
N ASN A 2 68.72 62.49 17.41
CA ASN A 2 69.90 62.26 16.55
C ASN A 2 69.55 61.40 15.32
N LEU A 3 70.26 61.61 14.21
CA LEU A 3 70.01 60.90 12.94
C LEU A 3 70.05 59.38 13.11
N ARG A 4 71.01 58.89 13.92
CA ARG A 4 71.12 57.46 14.29
C ARG A 4 69.90 56.92 15.02
N GLN A 5 69.33 57.71 15.94
CA GLN A 5 68.15 57.32 16.71
C GLN A 5 66.89 57.28 15.83
N LYS A 6 66.71 58.25 14.92
CA LYS A 6 65.62 58.23 13.94
C LYS A 6 65.69 57.01 13.01
N PHE A 7 66.89 56.64 12.56
CA PHE A 7 67.11 55.47 11.73
C PHE A 7 66.73 54.16 12.45
N LEU A 8 67.17 54.00 13.70
CA LEU A 8 66.84 52.81 14.51
C LEU A 8 65.32 52.69 14.75
N TRP A 9 64.65 53.77 15.12
CA TRP A 9 63.19 53.75 15.32
C TRP A 9 62.42 53.40 14.04
N ASN A 10 62.85 53.92 12.88
CA ASN A 10 62.21 53.61 11.60
C ASN A 10 62.44 52.14 11.20
N LEU A 11 63.63 51.61 11.46
CA LEU A 11 63.96 50.20 11.22
C LEU A 11 63.08 49.27 12.08
N THR A 12 62.93 49.57 13.38
CA THR A 12 62.08 48.79 14.29
C THR A 12 60.61 48.83 13.85
N LEU A 13 60.11 49.99 13.43
CA LEU A 13 58.75 50.12 12.89
C LEU A 13 58.55 49.25 11.64
N PHE A 14 59.52 49.26 10.73
CA PHE A 14 59.46 48.45 9.51
C PHE A 14 59.38 46.95 9.80
N PHE A 15 60.23 46.43 10.69
CA PHE A 15 60.18 45.03 11.10
C PHE A 15 58.88 44.68 11.84
N SER A 16 58.38 45.59 12.68
CA SER A 16 57.10 45.39 13.36
C SER A 16 55.95 45.22 12.37
N VAL A 17 55.90 46.03 11.31
CA VAL A 17 54.87 45.92 10.26
C VAL A 17 54.97 44.59 9.52
N ILE A 18 56.18 44.15 9.18
CA ILE A 18 56.40 42.87 8.49
C ILE A 18 55.94 41.69 9.35
N ILE A 19 56.28 41.69 10.65
CA ILE A 19 55.88 40.64 11.58
C ILE A 19 54.36 40.59 11.72
N LEU A 20 53.70 41.75 11.84
CA LEU A 20 52.25 41.82 11.91
C LEU A 20 51.57 41.28 10.65
N LEU A 21 52.08 41.63 9.46
CA LEU A 21 51.56 41.11 8.20
C LEU A 21 51.73 39.58 8.11
N SER A 22 52.89 39.06 8.50
CA SER A 22 53.16 37.62 8.51
C SER A 22 52.25 36.87 9.49
N ALA A 23 52.09 37.39 10.72
CA ALA A 23 51.20 36.81 11.73
C ALA A 23 49.74 36.83 11.28
N THR A 24 49.30 37.91 10.63
CA THR A 24 47.93 38.03 10.11
C THR A 24 47.67 37.01 9.00
N TYR A 25 48.60 36.86 8.07
CA TYR A 25 48.51 35.85 7.01
C TYR A 25 48.47 34.42 7.59
N TYR A 26 49.33 34.13 8.56
CA TYR A 26 49.37 32.84 9.23
C TYR A 26 48.06 32.51 9.97
N GLN A 27 47.49 33.50 10.67
CA GLN A 27 46.22 33.37 11.36
C GLN A 27 45.06 33.13 10.38
N TYR A 28 45.08 33.82 9.23
CA TYR A 28 44.09 33.63 8.17
C TYR A 28 44.15 32.21 7.58
N ASP A 29 45.33 31.71 7.23
CA ASP A 29 45.49 30.34 6.71
C ASP A 29 45.04 29.27 7.73
N ARG A 30 45.33 29.47 9.02
CA ARG A 30 44.82 28.58 10.07
C ARG A 30 43.30 28.61 10.16
N ASN A 31 42.70 29.79 10.13
CA ASN A 31 41.26 29.94 10.22
C ASN A 31 40.55 29.28 9.02
N THR A 32 41.08 29.41 7.81
CA THR A 32 40.49 28.77 6.62
C THR A 32 40.60 27.23 6.68
N LYS A 33 41.73 26.70 7.16
CA LYS A 33 41.90 25.25 7.38
C LYS A 33 40.93 24.70 8.43
N VAL A 34 40.76 25.41 9.55
CA VAL A 34 39.79 25.05 10.60
C VAL A 34 38.37 25.11 10.06
N GLN A 35 38.00 26.18 9.35
CA GLN A 35 36.67 26.29 8.76
C GLN A 35 36.41 25.18 7.73
N LYS A 36 37.41 24.82 6.93
CA LYS A 36 37.29 23.72 5.97
C LYS A 36 37.12 22.37 6.67
N ALA A 37 37.89 22.12 7.74
CA ALA A 37 37.75 20.91 8.55
C ALA A 37 36.39 20.85 9.26
N TYR A 38 35.89 21.98 9.76
CA TYR A 38 34.58 22.10 10.39
C TYR A 38 33.43 21.91 9.40
N ASN A 39 33.50 22.54 8.24
CA ASN A 39 32.53 22.34 7.16
C ASN A 39 32.57 20.88 6.67
N LYS A 40 33.76 20.29 6.56
CA LYS A 40 33.90 18.87 6.26
C LYS A 40 33.26 18.03 7.37
N PHE A 41 33.50 18.32 8.65
CA PHE A 41 32.87 17.60 9.76
C PHE A 41 31.34 17.71 9.79
N ILE A 42 30.77 18.87 9.46
CA ILE A 42 29.30 19.05 9.39
C ILE A 42 28.72 18.29 8.19
N ASN A 43 29.38 18.35 7.04
CA ASN A 43 28.86 17.81 5.79
C ASN A 43 29.21 16.33 5.58
N GLU A 44 30.26 15.86 6.24
CA GLU A 44 30.58 14.45 6.36
C GLU A 44 29.61 13.89 7.39
N GLU A 45 28.79 12.94 6.99
CA GLU A 45 27.91 12.24 7.90
C GLU A 45 28.78 11.39 8.83
N VAL A 46 29.26 11.97 9.92
CA VAL A 46 30.04 11.27 10.93
C VAL A 46 29.08 10.38 11.69
N GLY A 47 28.90 9.17 11.18
CA GLY A 47 28.00 8.21 11.79
C GLY A 47 27.96 6.92 10.99
N THR A 48 28.54 5.88 11.56
CA THR A 48 28.35 4.45 11.28
C THR A 48 26.86 4.01 11.31
N ASP A 49 25.90 4.94 11.29
CA ASP A 49 24.55 4.71 11.74
C ASP A 49 23.48 5.08 10.71
N LYS A 50 23.80 5.76 9.59
CA LYS A 50 22.75 6.04 8.58
C LYS A 50 22.39 4.81 7.76
N GLU A 51 23.38 4.04 7.36
CA GLU A 51 23.16 2.73 6.73
C GLU A 51 22.52 1.75 7.71
N LEU A 52 22.94 1.77 8.98
CA LEU A 52 22.35 0.92 10.01
C LEU A 52 20.90 1.31 10.32
N GLN A 53 20.62 2.61 10.44
CA GLN A 53 19.27 3.14 10.64
C GLN A 53 18.35 2.77 9.47
N ASN A 54 18.84 2.87 8.23
CA ASN A 54 18.08 2.43 7.06
C ASN A 54 17.80 0.93 7.10
N MET A 55 18.80 0.12 7.47
CA MET A 55 18.63 -1.33 7.60
C MET A 55 17.64 -1.71 8.70
N ILE A 56 17.70 -1.04 9.86
CA ILE A 56 16.75 -1.25 10.97
C ILE A 56 15.34 -0.86 10.51
N SER A 57 15.19 0.29 9.84
CA SER A 57 13.90 0.73 9.32
C SER A 57 13.31 -0.25 8.32
N GLU A 58 14.13 -0.84 7.44
CA GLU A 58 13.69 -1.84 6.47
C GLU A 58 13.27 -3.14 7.17
N LEU A 59 14.03 -3.59 8.16
CA LEU A 59 13.71 -4.79 8.95
C LEU A 59 12.41 -4.62 9.74
N GLU A 60 12.19 -3.46 10.36
CA GLU A 60 10.96 -3.15 11.08
C GLU A 60 9.75 -3.12 10.15
N GLN A 61 9.88 -2.51 8.97
CA GLN A 61 8.82 -2.51 7.97
C GLN A 61 8.48 -3.94 7.53
N ASN A 62 9.49 -4.76 7.20
CA ASN A 62 9.27 -6.12 6.75
C ASN A 62 8.61 -7.00 7.83
N LEU A 63 9.03 -6.84 9.09
CA LEU A 63 8.43 -7.52 10.23
C LEU A 63 6.95 -7.17 10.38
N ASN A 64 6.62 -5.88 10.28
CA ASN A 64 5.25 -5.37 10.41
C ASN A 64 4.34 -5.89 9.28
N GLU A 65 4.85 -5.91 8.04
CA GLU A 65 4.15 -6.51 6.90
C GLU A 65 3.84 -7.99 7.14
N ARG A 66 4.84 -8.78 7.58
CA ARG A 66 4.66 -10.21 7.90
C ARG A 66 3.68 -10.44 9.05
N GLN A 67 3.69 -9.58 10.06
CA GLN A 67 2.77 -9.68 11.19
C GLN A 67 1.32 -9.37 10.79
N ASN A 68 1.12 -8.43 9.87
CA ASN A 68 -0.22 -8.03 9.42
C ASN A 68 -0.76 -8.85 8.25
N THR A 69 0.07 -9.66 7.59
CA THR A 69 -0.42 -10.62 6.60
C THR A 69 -1.28 -11.70 7.25
N LYS A 70 -2.60 -11.55 7.15
CA LYS A 70 -3.55 -12.62 7.46
C LYS A 70 -3.67 -13.55 6.26
N PHE A 71 -3.31 -14.82 6.43
CA PHE A 71 -3.53 -15.84 5.41
C PHE A 71 -5.04 -15.96 5.12
N LYS A 72 -5.47 -15.40 3.99
CA LYS A 72 -6.83 -15.56 3.46
C LYS A 72 -6.76 -16.57 2.31
N TYR A 73 -7.29 -17.77 2.53
CA TYR A 73 -7.50 -18.74 1.46
C TYR A 73 -8.59 -18.21 0.52
N LYS A 74 -8.29 -18.05 -0.77
CA LYS A 74 -9.28 -17.62 -1.78
C LYS A 74 -10.39 -18.65 -1.95
N GLU A 75 -10.06 -19.93 -1.84
CA GLU A 75 -10.95 -21.09 -1.92
C GLU A 75 -10.46 -22.15 -0.92
N ASN A 76 -11.38 -22.92 -0.33
CA ASN A 76 -11.03 -23.98 0.62
C ASN A 76 -10.29 -25.11 -0.13
N PRO A 77 -9.00 -25.38 0.14
CA PRO A 77 -8.23 -26.41 -0.56
C PRO A 77 -8.75 -27.83 -0.29
N LEU A 78 -9.60 -28.02 0.73
CA LEU A 78 -10.21 -29.30 1.08
C LEU A 78 -11.57 -29.52 0.41
N ASP A 79 -12.03 -28.61 -0.46
CA ASP A 79 -13.31 -28.77 -1.14
C ASP A 79 -13.23 -29.70 -2.37
N LEU A 80 -13.36 -31.00 -2.11
CA LEU A 80 -13.28 -32.06 -3.12
C LEU A 80 -14.40 -32.00 -4.18
N THR A 81 -15.48 -31.25 -3.93
CA THR A 81 -16.58 -31.12 -4.91
C THR A 81 -16.21 -30.35 -6.18
N LYS A 82 -15.06 -29.66 -6.21
CA LYS A 82 -14.56 -29.02 -7.44
C LYS A 82 -13.94 -30.02 -8.43
N VAL A 83 -13.41 -31.14 -7.92
CA VAL A 83 -12.63 -32.11 -8.71
C VAL A 83 -13.42 -33.38 -8.99
N ILE A 84 -14.31 -33.78 -8.08
CA ILE A 84 -15.06 -35.03 -8.21
C ILE A 84 -16.53 -34.69 -8.48
N MET A 85 -16.95 -34.79 -9.74
CA MET A 85 -18.36 -34.97 -10.06
C MET A 85 -18.69 -36.42 -9.70
N LEU A 86 -19.42 -36.63 -8.61
CA LEU A 86 -19.86 -37.97 -8.22
C LEU A 86 -20.85 -38.47 -9.27
N ASP A 87 -20.36 -39.29 -10.20
CA ASP A 87 -21.16 -39.89 -11.26
C ASP A 87 -22.25 -40.76 -10.60
N GLY A 88 -23.52 -40.40 -10.81
CA GLY A 88 -24.69 -41.08 -10.23
C GLY A 88 -25.51 -40.28 -9.23
N ILE A 89 -25.05 -39.12 -8.74
CA ILE A 89 -25.95 -38.18 -8.03
C ILE A 89 -26.61 -37.31 -9.11
N ALA A 90 -27.93 -37.44 -9.28
CA ALA A 90 -28.71 -36.59 -10.18
C ALA A 90 -28.25 -35.14 -10.00
N SER A 91 -27.94 -34.45 -11.10
CA SER A 91 -27.50 -33.04 -11.11
C SER A 91 -28.46 -32.08 -10.38
N SER A 92 -29.68 -32.53 -10.06
CA SER A 92 -30.66 -31.84 -9.22
C SER A 92 -30.48 -32.01 -7.71
N GLN A 93 -29.73 -33.02 -7.24
CA GLN A 93 -29.49 -33.34 -5.82
C GLN A 93 -28.05 -33.12 -5.37
N SER A 94 -27.12 -32.78 -6.28
CA SER A 94 -25.83 -32.19 -5.89
C SER A 94 -26.13 -30.84 -5.24
N GLY A 95 -26.24 -30.84 -3.91
CA GLY A 95 -26.66 -29.70 -3.11
C GLY A 95 -25.88 -28.47 -3.54
N GLN A 96 -26.58 -27.51 -4.14
CA GLN A 96 -25.98 -26.28 -4.62
C GLN A 96 -25.33 -25.57 -3.41
N LYS A 97 -24.00 -25.59 -3.34
CA LYS A 97 -23.23 -25.05 -2.19
C LYS A 97 -23.21 -23.52 -2.14
N GLY A 98 -23.85 -22.85 -3.09
CA GLY A 98 -23.92 -21.40 -3.22
C GLY A 98 -25.35 -20.89 -3.44
N ILE A 99 -25.47 -19.57 -3.52
CA ILE A 99 -26.69 -18.90 -3.97
C ILE A 99 -26.74 -19.01 -5.48
N ASP A 100 -27.90 -19.34 -6.05
CA ASP A 100 -28.13 -19.36 -7.49
C ASP A 100 -29.48 -18.72 -7.78
N CYS A 101 -29.47 -17.60 -8.48
CA CYS A 101 -30.70 -16.96 -8.92
C CYS A 101 -30.97 -17.37 -10.37
N ARG A 102 -32.23 -17.70 -10.69
CA ARG A 102 -32.59 -18.21 -12.03
C ARG A 102 -33.61 -17.37 -12.78
N ALA A 103 -34.35 -16.51 -12.07
CA ALA A 103 -35.36 -15.67 -12.69
C ALA A 103 -35.58 -14.40 -11.86
N ALA A 104 -35.99 -13.33 -12.54
CA ALA A 104 -36.54 -12.13 -11.94
C ALA A 104 -37.84 -11.74 -12.65
N TRP A 105 -38.74 -11.07 -11.93
CA TRP A 105 -39.98 -10.52 -12.47
C TRP A 105 -40.28 -9.16 -11.84
N SER A 106 -41.03 -8.33 -12.57
CA SER A 106 -41.52 -7.06 -12.04
C SER A 106 -42.75 -7.28 -11.17
N ASN A 107 -42.82 -6.58 -10.04
CA ASN A 107 -43.99 -6.63 -9.13
C ASN A 107 -45.10 -5.64 -9.54
N GLY A 108 -44.94 -4.88 -10.62
CA GLY A 108 -45.91 -3.88 -11.07
C GLY A 108 -45.74 -2.49 -10.42
N ASP A 109 -45.19 -2.42 -9.21
CA ASP A 109 -44.94 -1.16 -8.47
C ASP A 109 -43.58 -0.53 -8.79
N GLY A 110 -42.94 -0.92 -9.90
CA GLY A 110 -41.58 -0.51 -10.26
C GLY A 110 -40.46 -1.25 -9.51
N THR A 111 -40.80 -2.15 -8.58
CA THR A 111 -39.84 -3.05 -7.91
C THR A 111 -39.75 -4.40 -8.63
N TYR A 112 -38.62 -5.08 -8.45
CA TYR A 112 -38.39 -6.42 -8.98
C TYR A 112 -38.21 -7.42 -7.83
N SER A 113 -38.69 -8.64 -8.07
CA SER A 113 -38.44 -9.80 -7.21
C SER A 113 -37.64 -10.84 -7.99
N ALA A 114 -36.81 -11.61 -7.31
CA ALA A 114 -36.04 -12.68 -7.90
C ALA A 114 -36.26 -14.02 -7.22
N MET A 115 -36.15 -15.11 -7.99
CA MET A 115 -36.16 -16.48 -7.50
C MET A 115 -34.73 -16.98 -7.36
N CYS A 116 -34.32 -17.20 -6.12
CA CYS A 116 -32.99 -17.69 -5.78
C CYS A 116 -33.07 -19.00 -4.99
N PHE A 117 -32.10 -19.88 -5.21
CA PHE A 117 -31.96 -21.17 -4.57
C PHE A 117 -30.76 -21.14 -3.62
N TYR A 118 -30.94 -21.70 -2.42
CA TYR A 118 -29.86 -21.86 -1.45
C TYR A 118 -30.10 -23.11 -0.59
N LYS A 119 -29.11 -24.00 -0.49
CA LYS A 119 -29.19 -25.27 0.28
C LYS A 119 -30.49 -26.05 0.00
N SER A 120 -30.83 -26.21 -1.28
CA SER A 120 -32.01 -26.91 -1.78
C SER A 120 -33.38 -26.25 -1.53
N ASN A 121 -33.42 -25.06 -0.91
CA ASN A 121 -34.65 -24.29 -0.72
C ASN A 121 -34.77 -23.18 -1.77
N ARG A 122 -36.01 -22.91 -2.19
CA ARG A 122 -36.37 -21.82 -3.09
C ARG A 122 -36.86 -20.61 -2.29
N TYR A 123 -36.26 -19.45 -2.54
CA TYR A 123 -36.62 -18.18 -1.93
C TYR A 123 -37.03 -17.18 -3.01
N ALA A 124 -38.11 -16.44 -2.76
CA ALA A 124 -38.40 -15.22 -3.47
C ALA A 124 -37.78 -14.07 -2.67
N VAL A 125 -36.89 -13.29 -3.30
CA VAL A 125 -36.14 -12.21 -2.64
C VAL A 125 -36.39 -10.89 -3.33
N THR A 126 -36.36 -9.82 -2.54
CA THR A 126 -36.44 -8.43 -2.96
C THR A 126 -35.18 -7.67 -2.56
N VAL A 127 -35.01 -6.43 -3.05
CA VAL A 127 -33.86 -5.59 -2.68
C VAL A 127 -33.83 -5.36 -1.17
N GLY A 128 -32.70 -5.68 -0.54
CA GLY A 128 -32.50 -5.61 0.91
C GLY A 128 -32.62 -6.94 1.65
N ASP A 129 -33.16 -8.00 1.01
CA ASP A 129 -33.28 -9.31 1.65
C ASP A 129 -31.92 -10.00 1.79
N SER A 130 -31.77 -10.82 2.85
CA SER A 130 -30.57 -11.63 3.06
C SER A 130 -30.79 -13.09 2.69
N ILE A 131 -29.94 -13.63 1.82
CA ILE A 131 -29.94 -15.03 1.42
C ILE A 131 -28.53 -15.60 1.51
N GLY A 132 -28.37 -16.73 2.22
CA GLY A 132 -27.09 -17.43 2.33
C GLY A 132 -25.92 -16.59 2.86
N GLY A 133 -26.22 -15.56 3.69
CA GLY A 133 -25.24 -14.61 4.24
C GLY A 133 -24.85 -13.46 3.30
N GLY A 134 -25.44 -13.38 2.10
CA GLY A 134 -25.35 -12.21 1.23
C GLY A 134 -26.58 -11.32 1.34
N VAL A 135 -26.48 -10.05 0.93
CA VAL A 135 -27.58 -9.08 0.87
C VAL A 135 -27.85 -8.73 -0.58
N VAL A 136 -29.12 -8.77 -0.99
CA VAL A 136 -29.53 -8.40 -2.35
C VAL A 136 -29.47 -6.88 -2.50
N THR A 137 -28.63 -6.39 -3.41
CA THR A 137 -28.41 -4.95 -3.63
C THR A 137 -29.31 -4.41 -4.73
N THR A 138 -29.36 -5.09 -5.87
CA THR A 138 -30.13 -4.66 -7.05
C THR A 138 -30.69 -5.86 -7.79
N ILE A 139 -31.94 -5.73 -8.25
CA ILE A 139 -32.61 -6.70 -9.11
C ILE A 139 -33.07 -5.96 -10.37
N THR A 140 -32.69 -6.46 -11.54
CA THR A 140 -33.20 -6.05 -12.84
C THR A 140 -33.95 -7.20 -13.49
N ASP A 141 -34.56 -6.95 -14.65
CA ASP A 141 -35.20 -7.97 -15.49
C ASP A 141 -34.27 -9.11 -15.91
N SER A 142 -32.98 -8.81 -16.01
CA SER A 142 -31.95 -9.67 -16.60
C SER A 142 -30.84 -10.03 -15.62
N LYS A 143 -30.75 -9.39 -14.45
CA LYS A 143 -29.64 -9.60 -13.51
C LYS A 143 -30.06 -9.46 -12.05
N VAL A 144 -29.38 -10.19 -11.18
CA VAL A 144 -29.41 -9.99 -9.72
C VAL A 144 -28.00 -9.79 -9.20
N PHE A 145 -27.86 -8.77 -8.35
CA PHE A 145 -26.64 -8.42 -7.65
C PHE A 145 -26.78 -8.76 -6.16
N ILE A 146 -25.83 -9.53 -5.63
CA ILE A 146 -25.79 -9.92 -4.22
C ILE A 146 -24.41 -9.62 -3.65
N PHE A 147 -24.36 -8.85 -2.58
CA PHE A 147 -23.10 -8.55 -1.89
C PHE A 147 -22.85 -9.55 -0.77
N LYS A 148 -21.70 -10.23 -0.79
CA LYS A 148 -21.31 -11.24 0.20
C LYS A 148 -19.79 -11.28 0.35
N ASP A 149 -19.31 -11.31 1.60
CA ASP A 149 -17.88 -11.44 1.94
C ASP A 149 -16.98 -10.44 1.18
N ASP A 150 -17.39 -9.17 1.15
CA ASP A 150 -16.73 -8.05 0.44
C ASP A 150 -16.64 -8.23 -1.10
N LYS A 151 -17.49 -9.09 -1.68
CA LYS A 151 -17.55 -9.33 -3.12
C LYS A 151 -18.98 -9.22 -3.63
N GLU A 152 -19.13 -8.69 -4.83
CA GLU A 152 -20.40 -8.67 -5.55
C GLU A 152 -20.54 -9.93 -6.42
N LEU A 153 -21.62 -10.67 -6.20
CA LEU A 153 -22.03 -11.81 -7.00
C LEU A 153 -23.07 -11.34 -8.01
N ILE A 154 -22.82 -11.61 -9.29
CA ILE A 154 -23.70 -11.23 -10.39
C ILE A 154 -24.30 -12.49 -11.00
N PHE A 155 -25.62 -12.57 -11.01
CA PHE A 155 -26.37 -13.65 -11.63
C PHE A 155 -27.12 -13.09 -12.84
N ASN A 156 -26.79 -13.56 -14.04
CA ASN A 156 -27.46 -13.15 -15.26
C ASN A 156 -28.59 -14.14 -15.59
N PHE A 157 -29.75 -13.62 -15.94
CA PHE A 157 -30.87 -14.35 -16.52
C PHE A 157 -30.84 -14.09 -18.02
N GLY A 158 -30.49 -15.12 -18.78
CA GLY A 158 -30.37 -15.03 -20.22
C GLY A 158 -31.19 -16.11 -20.89
N LEU A 159 -32.07 -15.67 -21.81
CA LEU A 159 -32.41 -16.40 -23.04
C LEU A 159 -31.29 -16.25 -24.09
N ASP A 160 -30.08 -15.82 -23.69
CA ASP A 160 -28.93 -15.49 -24.54
C ASP A 160 -28.25 -16.71 -25.18
N LYS A 161 -28.96 -17.85 -25.29
CA LYS A 161 -28.49 -19.09 -25.93
C LYS A 161 -29.35 -19.57 -27.09
N TYR A 162 -30.33 -18.80 -27.55
CA TYR A 162 -31.08 -19.10 -28.77
C TYR A 162 -31.21 -17.81 -29.59
N ASP A 163 -30.11 -17.39 -30.20
CA ASP A 163 -30.16 -16.64 -31.45
C ASP A 163 -29.93 -17.66 -32.57
N ASP A 164 -30.83 -17.66 -33.55
CA ASP A 164 -30.96 -18.65 -34.61
C ASP A 164 -29.65 -18.91 -35.38
N ASN A 165 -29.37 -20.20 -35.63
CA ASN A 165 -28.83 -20.75 -36.89
C ASN A 165 -28.94 -22.28 -36.90
#